data_AF-A0AAD5XZE6-F1
#
_entry.id   AF-A0AAD5XZE6-F1
#
_cell.length_a   1.000
_cell.length_b   1.000
_cell.length_c   1.000
_cell.angle_alpha   90.00
_cell.angle_beta   90.00
_cell.angle_gamma   90.00
#
_symmetry.space_group_name_H-M   'P 1'
#
loop_
_entity.id
_entity.type
_entity.pdbx_description
1 polymer ?
#
loop_
_entity_poly.entity_id
_entity_poly.type
_entity_poly.pdbx_seq_one_letter_code
_entity_poly.pdbx_strand_id
1 'polypeptide(L)'
;MSTLDSPTPNWKFNVKNHVLYYLFTYLFMFLLAILNVLVLVFVKPFERSEFSLTDLSISHRVHNSDLVHFSVVIVVFTLIPILIVATFCLLWYFKVIKNFDVQSSNFHSEIKNKNLQRSLRYLLLNDPLHHFQLFFQTMIMSQLFTLLITTLLKLSVGRLRPDFLDRCNPEGWNTTDISVLTSFPPPLLTCRGDPAIINEGRVSFPSGHASSSFTGAFVWAAWIFLVLHRARCDFSSKDFFFSVWFKAFLAMIPLSYASYIGISRIEQMVHHPTDVIAGAVIGAFIGLFFFYFVFLEDKEIRVRNEVVSEAERERIMNTQDTTLTYAQLVNSFVTHFLKISVGELRPDFLDRCKPEGWKTPNATLVSYFPTPFLNCTGDPGVIKEGRLSFPSGHARIQQNIHHPIDVVSGVLIGVVIGYISFYFGFIHLSVCEIKSHEDLENQQEEC
;
A
#
# COMPACT_ATOMS: atom_id res chain seq x y z
N MET A 1 -34.29 -38.33 30.74
CA MET A 1 -33.60 -38.35 29.44
C MET A 1 -34.26 -37.28 28.58
N SER A 2 -33.82 -36.03 28.78
CA SER A 2 -34.33 -34.86 28.10
C SER A 2 -33.68 -34.77 26.72
N THR A 3 -34.50 -34.81 25.67
CA THR A 3 -34.10 -34.56 24.29
C THR A 3 -33.57 -33.13 24.19
N LEU A 4 -32.26 -32.98 24.06
CA LEU A 4 -31.63 -31.76 23.58
C LEU A 4 -32.02 -31.62 22.10
N ASP A 5 -33.03 -30.81 21.83
CA ASP A 5 -33.27 -30.28 20.50
C ASP A 5 -32.03 -29.47 20.10
N SER A 6 -31.22 -30.02 19.19
CA SER A 6 -30.15 -29.28 18.56
C SER A 6 -30.78 -28.12 17.76
N PRO A 7 -30.31 -26.87 17.91
CA PRO A 7 -30.81 -25.77 17.12
C PRO A 7 -30.44 -26.04 15.66
N THR A 8 -31.43 -26.37 14.83
CA THR A 8 -31.24 -26.42 13.38
C THR A 8 -30.65 -25.09 12.91
N PRO A 9 -29.48 -25.07 12.25
CA PRO A 9 -28.93 -23.83 11.71
C PRO A 9 -29.94 -23.30 10.69
N ASN A 10 -30.47 -22.10 10.92
CA ASN A 10 -31.45 -21.48 10.05
C ASN A 10 -30.73 -20.95 8.80
N TRP A 11 -30.30 -21.87 7.92
CA TRP A 11 -29.49 -21.65 6.72
C TRP A 11 -30.22 -20.90 5.61
N LYS A 12 -31.24 -20.08 5.89
CA LYS A 12 -31.86 -19.22 4.87
C LYS A 12 -30.84 -18.17 4.42
N PHE A 13 -29.91 -18.62 3.59
CA PHE A 13 -28.93 -17.89 2.83
C PHE A 13 -29.75 -16.94 1.97
N ASN A 14 -29.86 -15.69 2.41
CA ASN A 14 -30.72 -14.73 1.74
C ASN A 14 -29.95 -14.23 0.50
N VAL A 15 -29.96 -15.04 -0.56
CA VAL A 15 -29.28 -14.79 -1.84
C VAL A 15 -29.62 -13.38 -2.36
N LYS A 16 -30.84 -12.89 -2.11
CA LYS A 16 -31.25 -11.53 -2.47
C LYS A 16 -30.40 -10.46 -1.79
N ASN A 17 -30.06 -10.63 -0.51
CA ASN A 17 -29.25 -9.66 0.23
C ASN A 17 -27.79 -9.65 -0.26
N HIS A 18 -27.22 -10.81 -0.63
CA HIS A 18 -25.87 -10.89 -1.21
C HIS A 18 -25.78 -10.27 -2.61
N VAL A 19 -26.75 -10.57 -3.49
CA VAL A 19 -26.80 -9.96 -4.82
C VAL A 19 -26.95 -8.45 -4.72
N LEU A 20 -27.81 -7.96 -3.81
CA LEU A 20 -27.99 -6.54 -3.58
C LEU A 20 -26.71 -5.86 -3.05
N TYR A 21 -26.00 -6.51 -2.13
CA TYR A 21 -24.69 -6.03 -1.65
C TYR A 21 -23.71 -5.87 -2.81
N TYR A 22 -23.57 -6.86 -3.68
CA TYR A 22 -22.67 -6.76 -4.83
C TYR A 22 -23.07 -5.65 -5.80
N LEU A 23 -24.36 -5.51 -6.12
CA LEU A 23 -24.85 -4.44 -6.97
C LEU A 23 -24.53 -3.06 -6.39
N PHE A 24 -24.70 -2.88 -5.08
CA PHE A 24 -24.35 -1.63 -4.40
C PHE A 24 -22.84 -1.34 -4.50
N THR A 25 -22.00 -2.35 -4.26
CA THR A 25 -20.54 -2.22 -4.37
C THR A 25 -20.09 -1.86 -5.79
N TYR A 26 -20.72 -2.44 -6.82
CA TYR A 26 -20.45 -2.08 -8.22
C TYR A 26 -20.90 -0.67 -8.58
N LEU A 27 -22.07 -0.26 -8.11
CA LEU A 27 -22.53 1.11 -8.28
C LEU A 27 -21.56 2.10 -7.62
N PHE A 28 -21.10 1.80 -6.41
CA PHE A 28 -20.12 2.62 -5.71
C PHE A 28 -18.78 2.71 -6.47
N MET A 29 -18.25 1.59 -6.98
CA MET A 29 -17.04 1.60 -7.82
C MET A 29 -17.22 2.47 -9.06
N PHE A 30 -18.37 2.36 -9.73
CA PHE A 30 -18.66 3.15 -10.92
C PHE A 30 -18.72 4.64 -10.61
N LEU A 31 -19.41 5.03 -9.53
CA LEU A 31 -19.48 6.42 -9.07
C LEU A 31 -18.10 6.96 -8.68
N LEU A 32 -17.28 6.14 -8.02
CA LEU A 32 -15.92 6.51 -7.63
C LEU A 32 -14.99 6.67 -8.86
N ALA A 33 -15.18 5.86 -9.90
CA ALA A 33 -14.46 6.01 -11.16
C ALA A 33 -14.85 7.31 -11.88
N ILE A 34 -16.14 7.65 -11.91
CA ILE A 34 -16.62 8.94 -12.42
C ILE A 34 -15.99 10.08 -11.62
N LEU A 35 -15.99 10.00 -10.29
CA LEU A 35 -15.39 11.03 -9.43
C LEU A 35 -13.91 11.25 -9.75
N ASN A 36 -13.14 10.18 -9.95
CA ASN A 36 -11.74 10.27 -10.36
C ASN A 36 -11.57 11.04 -11.68
N VAL A 37 -12.40 10.73 -12.69
CA VAL A 37 -12.38 11.44 -13.99
C VAL A 37 -12.77 12.90 -13.82
N LEU A 38 -13.80 13.20 -13.03
CA LEU A 38 -14.24 14.57 -12.76
C LEU A 38 -13.14 15.39 -12.09
N VAL A 39 -12.47 14.83 -11.06
CA VAL A 39 -11.36 15.51 -10.38
C VAL A 39 -10.22 15.78 -11.36
N LEU A 40 -9.83 14.79 -12.18
CA LEU A 40 -8.74 14.95 -13.13
C LEU A 40 -9.02 16.02 -14.21
N VAL A 41 -10.27 16.13 -14.66
CA VAL A 41 -10.64 17.06 -15.75
C VAL A 41 -10.90 18.48 -15.25
N PHE A 42 -11.55 18.63 -14.09
CA PHE A 42 -12.08 19.93 -13.65
C PHE A 42 -11.22 20.62 -12.60
N VAL A 43 -10.35 19.91 -11.88
CA VAL A 43 -9.56 20.49 -10.79
C VAL A 43 -8.15 20.79 -11.26
N LYS A 44 -7.76 22.06 -11.18
CA LYS A 44 -6.41 22.51 -11.53
C LYS A 44 -5.44 22.36 -10.35
N PRO A 45 -4.13 22.11 -10.61
CA PRO A 45 -3.13 22.06 -9.56
C PRO A 45 -2.98 23.40 -8.85
N PHE A 46 -2.61 23.36 -7.57
CA PHE A 46 -2.23 24.55 -6.81
C PHE A 46 -1.03 25.26 -7.45
N GLU A 47 -1.18 26.56 -7.72
CA GLU A 47 -0.14 27.38 -8.35
C GLU A 47 0.73 28.05 -7.28
N ARG A 48 1.90 27.45 -7.02
CA ARG A 48 2.95 28.15 -6.28
C ARG A 48 3.50 29.31 -7.12
N SER A 49 3.41 30.52 -6.58
CA SER A 49 3.83 31.78 -7.23
C SER A 49 5.32 32.07 -7.11
N GLU A 50 6.00 31.45 -6.15
CA GLU A 50 7.41 31.73 -5.82
C GLU A 50 8.28 30.51 -6.12
N PHE A 51 9.18 30.64 -7.10
CA PHE A 51 10.24 29.68 -7.41
C PHE A 51 11.48 30.43 -7.89
N SER A 52 12.67 29.86 -7.66
CA SER A 52 13.95 30.48 -8.03
C SER A 52 14.53 29.86 -9.30
N LEU A 53 15.17 30.67 -10.14
CA LEU A 53 15.93 30.18 -11.30
C LEU A 53 17.20 29.43 -10.90
N THR A 54 17.70 29.63 -9.68
CA THR A 54 18.90 28.99 -9.15
C THR A 54 18.62 27.70 -8.37
N ASP A 55 17.35 27.29 -8.26
CA ASP A 55 16.97 26.07 -7.56
C ASP A 55 17.31 24.82 -8.41
N LEU A 56 18.42 24.18 -8.05
CA LEU A 56 18.91 22.96 -8.70
C LEU A 56 17.93 21.80 -8.60
N SER A 57 17.05 21.80 -7.59
CA SER A 57 16.08 20.72 -7.40
C SER A 57 14.98 20.71 -8.45
N ILE A 58 14.81 21.79 -9.23
CA ILE A 58 13.79 21.95 -10.28
C ILE A 58 14.37 22.30 -11.66
N SER A 59 15.70 22.21 -11.82
CA SER A 59 16.45 22.63 -13.01
C SER A 59 16.88 21.50 -13.93
N HIS A 60 16.36 20.28 -13.76
CA HIS A 60 16.66 19.17 -14.64
C HIS A 60 15.97 19.32 -16.00
N ARG A 61 16.48 18.61 -17.02
CA ARG A 61 15.91 18.62 -18.37
C ARG A 61 14.77 17.61 -18.50
N VAL A 62 13.76 17.98 -19.27
CA VAL A 62 12.67 17.09 -19.65
C VAL A 62 13.23 15.96 -20.53
N HIS A 63 12.85 14.72 -20.21
CA HIS A 63 13.12 13.58 -21.06
C HIS A 63 12.03 13.47 -22.15
N ASN A 64 12.44 13.13 -23.38
CA ASN A 64 11.54 13.06 -24.55
C ASN A 64 10.48 11.94 -24.47
N SER A 65 10.64 10.97 -23.57
CA SER A 65 9.69 9.87 -23.37
C SER A 65 9.76 9.30 -21.96
N ASP A 66 8.60 8.88 -21.45
CA ASP A 66 8.51 8.11 -20.21
C ASP A 66 9.03 6.68 -20.43
N LEU A 67 9.91 6.20 -19.52
CA LEU A 67 10.42 4.83 -19.58
C LEU A 67 9.30 3.81 -19.37
N VAL A 68 8.41 4.13 -18.42
CA VAL A 68 7.19 3.37 -18.12
C VAL A 68 6.01 4.32 -18.23
N HIS A 69 5.12 4.06 -19.19
CA HIS A 69 3.88 4.82 -19.32
C HIS A 69 2.86 4.37 -18.26
N PHE A 70 1.99 5.28 -17.81
CA PHE A 70 1.03 4.98 -16.74
C PHE A 70 0.08 3.82 -17.09
N SER A 71 -0.26 3.65 -18.37
CA SER A 71 -1.06 2.52 -18.84
C SER A 71 -0.42 1.16 -18.55
N VAL A 72 0.91 1.06 -18.59
CA VAL A 72 1.65 -0.17 -18.25
C VAL A 72 1.43 -0.53 -16.78
N VAL A 73 1.40 0.47 -15.90
CA VAL A 73 1.13 0.26 -14.47
C VAL A 73 -0.24 -0.36 -14.26
N ILE A 74 -1.29 0.17 -14.91
CA ILE A 74 -2.65 -0.36 -14.81
C ILE A 74 -2.75 -1.78 -15.38
N VAL A 75 -2.11 -2.04 -16.53
CA VAL A 75 -2.11 -3.38 -17.14
C VAL A 75 -1.44 -4.39 -16.21
N VAL A 76 -0.24 -4.09 -15.71
CA VAL A 76 0.56 -5.06 -14.95
C VAL A 76 0.07 -5.25 -13.52
N PHE A 77 -0.37 -4.19 -12.84
CA PHE A 77 -0.74 -4.26 -11.42
C PHE A 77 -2.24 -4.35 -11.17
N THR A 78 -3.07 -4.28 -12.20
CA THR A 78 -4.52 -4.41 -12.08
C THR A 78 -5.08 -5.48 -13.00
N LEU A 79 -4.89 -5.34 -14.32
CA LEU A 79 -5.54 -6.24 -15.29
C LEU A 79 -4.94 -7.65 -15.30
N ILE A 80 -3.61 -7.78 -15.37
CA ILE A 80 -2.93 -9.08 -15.38
C ILE A 80 -3.27 -9.91 -14.12
N PRO A 81 -3.19 -9.37 -12.88
CA PRO A 81 -3.57 -10.10 -11.67
C PRO A 81 -5.02 -10.56 -11.72
N ILE A 82 -5.96 -9.71 -12.16
CA ILE A 82 -7.37 -10.07 -12.29
C ILE A 82 -7.54 -11.24 -13.26
N LEU A 83 -6.86 -11.21 -14.41
CA LEU A 83 -6.91 -12.30 -15.39
C LEU A 83 -6.33 -13.60 -14.83
N ILE A 84 -5.20 -13.54 -14.14
CA ILE A 84 -4.57 -14.72 -13.51
C ILE A 84 -5.50 -15.33 -12.46
N VAL A 85 -6.11 -14.51 -11.60
CA VAL A 85 -7.04 -15.00 -10.58
C VAL A 85 -8.33 -15.52 -11.22
N ALA A 86 -8.83 -14.89 -12.28
CA ALA A 86 -9.99 -15.38 -13.04
C ALA A 86 -9.71 -16.78 -13.61
N THR A 87 -8.56 -16.96 -14.28
CA THR A 87 -8.16 -18.25 -14.83
C THR A 87 -7.98 -19.29 -13.72
N PHE A 88 -7.33 -18.94 -12.61
CA PHE A 88 -7.17 -19.84 -11.47
C PHE A 88 -8.52 -20.29 -10.89
N CYS A 89 -9.44 -19.35 -10.65
CA CYS A 89 -10.77 -19.67 -10.12
C CYS A 89 -11.61 -20.47 -11.12
N LEU A 90 -11.46 -20.23 -12.42
CA LEU A 90 -12.13 -21.00 -13.48
C LEU A 90 -11.62 -22.45 -13.52
N LEU A 91 -10.30 -22.65 -13.46
CA LEU A 91 -9.71 -23.99 -13.38
C LEU A 91 -10.15 -24.72 -12.12
N TRP A 92 -10.18 -24.01 -10.98
CA TRP A 92 -10.68 -24.56 -9.73
C TRP A 92 -12.16 -24.95 -9.82
N TYR A 93 -12.99 -24.10 -10.42
CA TYR A 93 -14.41 -24.39 -10.66
C TYR A 93 -14.61 -25.66 -11.50
N PHE A 94 -13.88 -25.82 -12.61
CA PHE A 94 -13.96 -27.04 -13.42
C PHE A 94 -13.47 -28.28 -12.66
N LYS A 95 -12.41 -28.15 -11.83
CA LYS A 95 -11.93 -29.25 -10.98
C LYS A 95 -13.00 -29.66 -9.96
N VAL A 96 -13.67 -28.71 -9.32
CA VAL A 96 -14.76 -28.97 -8.37
C VAL A 96 -15.92 -29.67 -9.07
N ILE A 97 -16.36 -29.22 -10.25
CA ILE A 97 -17.42 -29.89 -11.02
C ILE A 97 -17.05 -31.33 -11.31
N LYS A 98 -15.84 -31.57 -11.85
CA LYS A 98 -15.41 -32.92 -12.23
C LYS A 98 -15.36 -33.85 -11.01
N ASN A 99 -14.80 -33.38 -9.90
CA ASN A 99 -14.74 -34.15 -8.66
C ASN A 99 -16.13 -34.40 -8.08
N PHE A 100 -17.02 -33.41 -8.13
CA PHE A 100 -18.40 -33.55 -7.68
C PHE A 100 -19.19 -34.56 -8.51
N ASP A 101 -19.00 -34.60 -9.83
CA ASP A 101 -19.68 -35.57 -10.71
C ASP A 101 -19.23 -37.01 -10.41
N VAL A 102 -17.93 -37.20 -10.15
CA VAL A 102 -17.34 -38.48 -9.73
C VAL A 102 -17.78 -38.89 -8.33
N GLN A 103 -17.92 -37.95 -7.39
CA GLN A 103 -18.30 -38.25 -6.00
C GLN A 103 -19.82 -38.39 -5.84
N SER A 104 -20.62 -37.69 -6.66
CA SER A 104 -22.09 -37.78 -6.68
C SER A 104 -22.59 -39.17 -7.08
N SER A 105 -21.85 -39.91 -7.92
CA SER A 105 -22.20 -41.29 -8.29
C SER A 105 -22.06 -42.25 -7.11
N ASN A 106 -21.05 -42.06 -6.25
CA ASN A 106 -20.86 -42.83 -5.02
C ASN A 106 -21.79 -42.36 -3.89
N PHE A 107 -21.95 -41.03 -3.73
CA PHE A 107 -22.73 -40.36 -2.68
C PHE A 107 -24.25 -40.51 -2.83
N HIS A 108 -24.75 -40.81 -4.04
CA HIS A 108 -26.16 -41.15 -4.27
C HIS A 108 -26.64 -42.37 -3.45
N SER A 109 -25.72 -43.20 -2.96
CA SER A 109 -26.04 -44.37 -2.14
C SER A 109 -26.21 -44.07 -0.64
N GLU A 110 -25.64 -42.98 -0.12
CA GLU A 110 -25.48 -42.72 1.32
C GLU A 110 -26.41 -41.62 1.87
N ILE A 111 -26.60 -40.50 1.16
CA ILE A 111 -27.42 -39.38 1.67
C ILE A 111 -28.83 -39.39 1.08
N LYS A 112 -29.83 -39.81 1.87
CA LYS A 112 -31.26 -39.79 1.49
C LYS A 112 -31.85 -38.37 1.38
N ASN A 113 -31.24 -37.36 2.01
CA ASN A 113 -31.78 -36.01 2.06
C ASN A 113 -31.38 -35.18 0.82
N LYS A 114 -32.25 -35.19 -0.19
CA LYS A 114 -32.10 -34.43 -1.45
C LYS A 114 -31.90 -32.92 -1.24
N ASN A 115 -32.40 -32.35 -0.14
CA ASN A 115 -32.24 -30.91 0.15
C ASN A 115 -30.83 -30.56 0.66
N LEU A 116 -30.24 -31.43 1.48
CA LEU A 116 -28.85 -31.28 1.95
C LEU A 116 -27.86 -31.42 0.79
N GLN A 117 -28.06 -32.43 -0.06
CA GLN A 117 -27.25 -32.65 -1.27
C GLN A 117 -27.29 -31.46 -2.22
N ARG A 118 -28.47 -30.84 -2.39
CA ARG A 118 -28.63 -29.66 -3.23
C ARG A 118 -27.91 -28.44 -2.62
N SER A 119 -27.99 -28.28 -1.30
CA SER A 119 -27.35 -27.16 -0.58
C SER A 119 -25.82 -27.25 -0.59
N LEU A 120 -25.25 -28.43 -0.37
CA LEU A 120 -23.81 -28.68 -0.47
C LEU A 120 -23.27 -28.43 -1.89
N ARG A 121 -24.02 -28.86 -2.92
CA ARG A 121 -23.67 -28.58 -4.33
C ARG A 121 -23.65 -27.08 -4.64
N TYR A 122 -24.61 -26.32 -4.08
CA TYR A 122 -24.63 -24.86 -4.23
C TYR A 122 -23.47 -24.18 -3.50
N LEU A 123 -23.09 -24.65 -2.31
CA LEU A 123 -21.99 -24.10 -1.52
C LEU A 123 -20.64 -24.27 -2.26
N LEU A 124 -20.31 -25.52 -2.63
CA LEU A 124 -19.04 -25.90 -3.28
C LEU A 124 -18.83 -25.24 -4.65
N LEU A 125 -19.90 -25.07 -5.45
CA LEU A 125 -19.80 -24.45 -6.78
C LEU A 125 -19.69 -22.91 -6.74
N ASN A 126 -20.24 -22.27 -5.70
CA ASN A 126 -20.23 -20.81 -5.58
C ASN A 126 -18.93 -20.26 -4.97
N ASP A 127 -18.18 -21.07 -4.22
CA ASP A 127 -16.92 -20.66 -3.58
C ASP A 127 -15.85 -20.10 -4.53
N PRO A 128 -15.49 -20.74 -5.66
CA PRO A 128 -14.49 -20.18 -6.58
C PRO A 128 -14.96 -18.87 -7.24
N LEU A 129 -16.25 -18.74 -7.56
CA LEU A 129 -16.82 -17.52 -8.13
C LEU A 129 -16.84 -16.38 -7.12
N HIS A 130 -17.20 -16.68 -5.87
CA HIS A 130 -17.15 -15.73 -4.74
C HIS A 130 -15.72 -15.27 -4.48
N HIS A 131 -14.74 -16.17 -4.53
CA HIS A 131 -13.32 -15.81 -4.40
C HIS A 131 -12.82 -14.88 -5.49
N PHE A 132 -13.16 -15.15 -6.75
CA PHE A 132 -12.84 -14.25 -7.85
C PHE A 132 -13.50 -12.88 -7.64
N GLN A 133 -14.77 -12.87 -7.28
CA GLN A 133 -15.56 -11.67 -7.04
C GLN A 133 -14.92 -10.77 -5.96
N LEU A 134 -14.57 -11.33 -4.80
CA LEU A 134 -13.92 -10.58 -3.73
C LEU A 134 -12.56 -10.03 -4.17
N PHE A 135 -11.76 -10.82 -4.90
CA PHE A 135 -10.46 -10.34 -5.39
C PHE A 135 -10.62 -9.19 -6.39
N PHE A 136 -11.55 -9.32 -7.33
CA PHE A 136 -11.86 -8.29 -8.31
C PHE A 136 -12.27 -6.99 -7.61
N GLN A 137 -13.20 -7.07 -6.66
CA GLN A 137 -13.67 -5.90 -5.91
C GLN A 137 -12.54 -5.26 -5.09
N THR A 138 -11.73 -6.08 -4.42
CA THR A 138 -10.56 -5.61 -3.67
C THR A 138 -9.61 -4.83 -4.57
N MET A 139 -9.21 -5.42 -5.70
CA MET A 139 -8.25 -4.84 -6.63
C MET A 139 -8.75 -3.52 -7.24
N ILE A 140 -10.00 -3.49 -7.71
CA ILE A 140 -10.56 -2.29 -8.34
C ILE A 140 -10.82 -1.19 -7.30
N MET A 141 -11.40 -1.51 -6.14
CA MET A 141 -11.62 -0.53 -5.08
C MET A 141 -10.31 0.08 -4.60
N SER A 142 -9.32 -0.75 -4.24
CA SER A 142 -8.03 -0.25 -3.78
C SER A 142 -7.42 0.71 -4.80
N GLN A 143 -7.55 0.39 -6.09
CA GLN A 143 -6.97 1.19 -7.14
C GLN A 143 -7.70 2.51 -7.36
N LEU A 144 -9.04 2.51 -7.32
CA LEU A 144 -9.85 3.73 -7.43
C LEU A 144 -9.63 4.68 -6.23
N PHE A 145 -9.47 4.15 -5.02
CA PHE A 145 -9.15 4.95 -3.84
C PHE A 145 -7.73 5.51 -3.90
N THR A 146 -6.75 4.70 -4.30
CA THR A 146 -5.37 5.17 -4.50
C THR A 146 -5.31 6.29 -5.53
N LEU A 147 -5.98 6.13 -6.67
CA LEU A 147 -6.05 7.16 -7.71
C LEU A 147 -6.66 8.45 -7.17
N LEU A 148 -7.77 8.35 -6.43
CA LEU A 148 -8.46 9.53 -5.90
C LEU A 148 -7.58 10.28 -4.90
N ILE A 149 -7.07 9.58 -3.89
CA ILE A 149 -6.25 10.18 -2.83
C ILE A 149 -4.97 10.78 -3.40
N THR A 150 -4.27 10.03 -4.28
CA THR A 150 -3.05 10.52 -4.94
C THR A 150 -3.35 11.77 -5.76
N THR A 151 -4.44 11.77 -6.54
CA THR A 151 -4.80 12.91 -7.40
C THR A 151 -5.16 14.14 -6.57
N LEU A 152 -5.96 13.98 -5.51
CA LEU A 152 -6.30 15.09 -4.61
C LEU A 152 -5.05 15.68 -3.96
N LEU A 153 -4.12 14.84 -3.48
CA LEU A 153 -2.86 15.30 -2.89
C LEU A 153 -1.98 16.02 -3.92
N LYS A 154 -1.86 15.47 -5.14
CA LYS A 154 -1.14 16.10 -6.25
C LYS A 154 -1.64 17.51 -6.54
N LEU A 155 -2.95 17.65 -6.66
CA LEU A 155 -3.59 18.91 -6.98
C LEU A 155 -3.52 19.89 -5.82
N SER A 156 -3.58 19.42 -4.57
CA SER A 156 -3.54 20.27 -3.37
C SER A 156 -2.14 20.77 -3.03
N VAL A 157 -1.12 19.92 -3.15
CA VAL A 157 0.25 20.26 -2.75
C VAL A 157 0.94 21.12 -3.80
N GLY A 158 0.71 20.86 -5.09
CA GLY A 158 1.29 21.68 -6.17
C GLY A 158 2.82 21.64 -6.23
N ARG A 159 3.46 20.56 -5.73
CA ARG A 159 4.93 20.45 -5.70
C ARG A 159 5.50 20.42 -7.11
N LEU A 160 6.49 21.27 -7.35
CA LEU A 160 7.22 21.36 -8.61
C LEU A 160 8.09 20.10 -8.84
N ARG A 161 8.05 19.57 -10.06
CA ARG A 161 8.89 18.45 -10.49
C ARG A 161 10.35 18.88 -10.65
N PRO A 162 11.30 17.92 -10.63
CA PRO A 162 12.70 18.25 -10.86
C PRO A 162 12.99 18.82 -12.25
N ASP A 163 12.12 18.58 -13.23
CA ASP A 163 12.20 19.12 -14.59
C ASP A 163 11.30 20.36 -14.82
N PHE A 164 10.82 21.01 -13.75
CA PHE A 164 9.82 22.08 -13.86
C PHE A 164 10.32 23.32 -14.63
N LEU A 165 11.57 23.76 -14.44
CA LEU A 165 12.06 24.98 -15.08
C LEU A 165 12.12 24.84 -16.61
N ASP A 166 12.49 23.67 -17.11
CA ASP A 166 12.53 23.35 -18.53
C ASP A 166 11.11 23.29 -19.13
N ARG A 167 10.11 22.82 -18.35
CA ARG A 167 8.67 22.87 -18.71
C ARG A 167 8.11 24.29 -18.70
N CYS A 168 8.50 25.09 -17.71
CA CYS A 168 8.02 26.45 -17.49
C CYS A 168 8.56 27.43 -18.54
N ASN A 169 9.82 27.25 -18.95
CA ASN A 169 10.55 28.20 -19.79
C ASN A 169 10.38 29.65 -19.29
N PRO A 170 10.89 29.96 -18.08
CA PRO A 170 10.63 31.23 -17.41
C PRO A 170 11.28 32.40 -18.14
N GLU A 171 10.68 33.58 -18.01
CA GLU A 171 11.25 34.82 -18.51
C GLU A 171 12.63 35.10 -17.87
N GLY A 172 13.66 35.34 -18.70
CA GLY A 172 15.04 35.53 -18.23
C GLY A 172 15.86 34.24 -18.08
N TRP A 173 15.35 33.06 -18.46
CA TRP A 173 16.10 31.78 -18.42
C TRP A 173 17.47 31.83 -19.12
N ASN A 174 17.60 32.61 -20.19
CA ASN A 174 18.85 32.79 -20.95
C ASN A 174 19.57 34.12 -20.62
N THR A 175 19.18 34.82 -19.55
CA THR A 175 19.84 36.09 -19.20
C THR A 175 21.19 35.84 -18.54
N THR A 176 22.19 36.65 -18.90
CA THR A 176 23.48 36.71 -18.20
C THR A 176 23.47 37.72 -17.05
N ASP A 177 22.34 38.41 -16.82
CA ASP A 177 22.20 39.37 -15.73
C ASP A 177 22.15 38.69 -14.36
N ILE A 178 23.30 38.74 -13.67
CA ILE A 178 23.48 38.24 -12.30
C ILE A 178 22.47 38.88 -11.33
N SER A 179 22.06 40.12 -11.56
CA SER A 179 21.07 40.82 -10.73
C SER A 179 19.68 40.15 -10.72
N VAL A 180 19.29 39.48 -11.82
CA VAL A 180 18.04 38.71 -11.90
C VAL A 180 18.21 37.38 -11.17
N LEU A 181 19.35 36.70 -11.32
CA LEU A 181 19.65 35.44 -10.61
C LEU A 181 19.86 35.60 -9.10
N THR A 182 20.22 36.79 -8.64
CA THR A 182 20.54 37.10 -7.22
C THR A 182 19.51 37.98 -6.53
N SER A 183 18.42 38.33 -7.23
CA SER A 183 17.36 39.18 -6.69
C SER A 183 16.63 38.49 -5.52
N PHE A 184 16.43 39.24 -4.44
CA PHE A 184 15.68 38.79 -3.27
C PHE A 184 14.65 39.86 -2.85
N PRO A 185 13.35 39.53 -2.76
CA PRO A 185 12.74 38.23 -3.08
C PRO A 185 12.83 37.89 -4.59
N PRO A 186 12.76 36.61 -4.98
CA PRO A 186 12.74 36.23 -6.38
C PRO A 186 11.59 36.96 -7.09
N PRO A 187 11.79 37.49 -8.31
CA PRO A 187 10.73 38.15 -9.05
C PRO A 187 9.62 37.14 -9.34
N LEU A 188 8.38 37.64 -9.44
CA LEU A 188 7.25 36.87 -9.96
C LEU A 188 7.56 36.49 -11.42
N LEU A 189 8.11 35.29 -11.60
CA LEU A 189 8.51 34.77 -12.90
C LEU A 189 7.30 34.18 -13.60
N THR A 190 7.04 34.65 -14.82
CA THR A 190 5.98 34.11 -15.67
C THR A 190 6.53 32.98 -16.55
N CYS A 191 5.80 31.87 -16.61
CA CYS A 191 6.12 30.74 -17.50
C CYS A 191 5.63 31.05 -18.91
N ARG A 192 6.46 30.78 -19.93
CA ARG A 192 6.11 30.97 -21.35
C ARG A 192 5.74 29.67 -22.07
N GLY A 193 5.94 28.52 -21.42
CA GLY A 193 5.60 27.20 -21.97
C GLY A 193 4.09 26.96 -22.15
N ASP A 194 3.75 25.78 -22.69
CA ASP A 194 2.36 25.33 -22.81
C ASP A 194 1.72 25.17 -21.41
N PRO A 195 0.56 25.79 -21.12
CA PRO A 195 -0.15 25.64 -19.86
C PRO A 195 -0.38 24.19 -19.43
N ALA A 196 -0.61 23.26 -20.35
CA ALA A 196 -0.80 21.85 -20.03
C ALA A 196 0.49 21.21 -19.49
N ILE A 197 1.62 21.46 -20.16
CA ILE A 197 2.94 20.96 -19.76
C ILE A 197 3.39 21.58 -18.44
N ILE A 198 3.11 22.88 -18.24
CA ILE A 198 3.39 23.59 -16.99
C ILE A 198 2.60 22.98 -15.83
N ASN A 199 1.29 22.76 -16.02
CA ASN A 199 0.45 22.13 -15.00
C ASN A 199 0.91 20.72 -14.66
N GLU A 200 1.40 19.97 -15.65
CA GLU A 200 1.99 18.66 -15.43
C GLU A 200 3.25 18.72 -14.55
N GLY A 201 4.05 19.78 -14.71
CA GLY A 201 5.22 20.08 -13.88
C GLY A 201 4.89 20.47 -12.43
N ARG A 202 3.62 20.81 -12.12
CA ARG A 202 3.16 21.21 -10.78
C ARG A 202 2.57 20.06 -9.96
N VAL A 203 2.52 18.84 -10.50
CA VAL A 203 1.88 17.67 -9.83
C VAL A 203 2.89 16.56 -9.51
N SER A 204 4.01 16.93 -8.89
CA SER A 204 5.08 15.98 -8.55
C SER A 204 4.74 15.10 -7.34
N PHE A 205 4.28 15.67 -6.23
CA PHE A 205 4.04 14.93 -4.99
C PHE A 205 2.56 14.56 -4.81
N PRO A 206 2.22 13.32 -4.41
CA PRO A 206 3.04 12.11 -4.41
C PRO A 206 3.09 11.44 -5.79
N SER A 207 4.02 10.51 -6.03
CA SER A 207 4.12 9.84 -7.33
C SER A 207 2.95 8.88 -7.60
N GLY A 208 2.19 9.13 -8.67
CA GLY A 208 1.07 8.28 -9.09
C GLY A 208 1.49 6.93 -9.67
N HIS A 209 2.64 6.88 -10.34
CA HIS A 209 3.22 5.61 -10.81
C HIS A 209 3.55 4.70 -9.63
N ALA A 210 4.19 5.25 -8.59
CA ALA A 210 4.53 4.50 -7.39
C ALA A 210 3.28 4.11 -6.58
N SER A 211 2.34 5.03 -6.31
CA SER A 211 1.16 4.69 -5.50
C SER A 211 0.30 3.60 -6.16
N SER A 212 0.06 3.72 -7.47
CA SER A 212 -0.68 2.72 -8.23
C SER A 212 0.04 1.37 -8.30
N SER A 213 1.36 1.35 -8.59
CA SER A 213 2.09 0.08 -8.73
C SER A 213 2.17 -0.66 -7.40
N PHE A 214 2.47 0.05 -6.30
CA PHE A 214 2.54 -0.55 -4.97
C PHE A 214 1.16 -1.03 -4.48
N THR A 215 0.07 -0.32 -4.76
CA THR A 215 -1.29 -0.79 -4.41
C THR A 215 -1.58 -2.17 -4.98
N GLY A 216 -1.48 -2.30 -6.31
CA GLY A 216 -1.75 -3.59 -6.95
C GLY A 216 -0.72 -4.66 -6.60
N ALA A 217 0.54 -4.28 -6.41
CA ALA A 217 1.59 -5.20 -5.98
C ALA A 217 1.32 -5.82 -4.61
N PHE A 218 0.90 -5.02 -3.62
CA PHE A 218 0.58 -5.51 -2.28
C PHE A 218 -0.67 -6.40 -2.27
N VAL A 219 -1.74 -6.02 -2.97
CA VAL A 219 -2.94 -6.87 -3.11
C VAL A 219 -2.57 -8.22 -3.75
N TRP A 220 -1.77 -8.18 -4.82
CA TRP A 220 -1.38 -9.40 -5.52
C TRP A 220 -0.42 -10.28 -4.70
N ALA A 221 0.58 -9.68 -4.06
CA ALA A 221 1.51 -10.38 -3.17
C ALA A 221 0.77 -11.07 -2.01
N ALA A 222 -0.19 -10.36 -1.39
CA ALA A 222 -1.02 -10.88 -0.31
C ALA A 222 -1.85 -12.09 -0.77
N TRP A 223 -2.46 -12.00 -1.97
CA TRP A 223 -3.22 -13.09 -2.55
C TRP A 223 -2.33 -14.31 -2.88
N ILE A 224 -1.17 -14.11 -3.51
CA ILE A 224 -0.21 -15.18 -3.83
C ILE A 224 0.20 -15.91 -2.55
N PHE A 225 0.60 -15.15 -1.52
CA PHE A 225 1.01 -15.72 -0.25
C PHE A 225 -0.11 -16.56 0.38
N LEU A 226 -1.34 -16.02 0.42
CA LEU A 226 -2.49 -16.69 1.00
C LEU A 226 -2.85 -18.00 0.27
N VAL A 227 -2.92 -17.97 -1.06
CA VAL A 227 -3.28 -19.16 -1.87
C VAL A 227 -2.23 -20.26 -1.71
N LEU A 228 -0.94 -19.92 -1.78
CA LEU A 228 0.15 -20.87 -1.57
C LEU A 228 0.22 -21.37 -0.13
N HIS A 229 -0.18 -20.54 0.84
CA HIS A 229 -0.26 -20.94 2.23
C HIS A 229 -1.35 -22.00 2.44
N ARG A 230 -2.55 -21.79 1.88
CA ARG A 230 -3.67 -22.75 1.94
C ARG A 230 -3.42 -24.05 1.18
N ALA A 231 -2.76 -24.01 0.03
CA ALA A 231 -2.40 -25.21 -0.72
C ALA A 231 -1.52 -26.20 0.09
N ARG A 232 -0.91 -25.76 1.20
CA ARG A 232 -0.12 -26.62 2.10
C ARG A 232 -1.00 -27.56 2.95
N CYS A 233 -2.27 -27.24 3.16
CA CYS A 233 -3.14 -28.11 3.95
C CYS A 233 -3.41 -29.46 3.25
N ASP A 234 -3.23 -29.54 1.93
CA ASP A 234 -3.41 -30.77 1.15
C ASP A 234 -2.15 -31.64 1.02
N PHE A 235 -0.95 -31.14 1.36
CA PHE A 235 0.32 -31.83 1.08
C PHE A 235 1.21 -32.00 2.32
N SER A 236 1.90 -33.14 2.41
CA SER A 236 2.80 -33.50 3.52
C SER A 236 3.96 -32.50 3.66
N SER A 237 4.29 -32.13 4.90
CA SER A 237 5.10 -30.97 5.31
C SER A 237 6.60 -30.97 4.92
N LYS A 238 7.05 -31.93 4.11
CA LYS A 238 8.48 -32.20 3.84
C LYS A 238 9.04 -31.58 2.56
N ASP A 239 8.21 -30.96 1.72
CA ASP A 239 8.65 -30.44 0.41
C ASP A 239 9.09 -28.96 0.46
N PHE A 240 10.30 -28.68 -0.05
CA PHE A 240 10.91 -27.35 -0.14
C PHE A 240 9.99 -26.29 -0.78
N PHE A 241 9.20 -26.68 -1.79
CA PHE A 241 8.22 -25.81 -2.47
C PHE A 241 7.11 -25.28 -1.56
N PHE A 242 6.87 -25.91 -0.40
CA PHE A 242 5.91 -25.45 0.61
C PHE A 242 6.56 -24.68 1.76
N SER A 243 7.87 -24.42 1.69
CA SER A 243 8.58 -23.54 2.63
C SER A 243 7.98 -22.14 2.62
N VAL A 244 7.87 -21.53 3.81
CA VAL A 244 7.40 -20.14 3.98
C VAL A 244 8.26 -19.17 3.16
N TRP A 245 9.56 -19.46 3.05
CA TRP A 245 10.52 -18.65 2.30
C TRP A 245 10.26 -18.62 0.79
N PHE A 246 9.85 -19.75 0.20
CA PHE A 246 9.54 -19.80 -1.23
C PHE A 246 8.26 -19.00 -1.56
N LYS A 247 7.26 -19.07 -0.69
CA LYS A 247 6.02 -18.28 -0.82
C LYS A 247 6.29 -16.79 -0.69
N ALA A 248 7.13 -16.41 0.29
CA ALA A 248 7.59 -15.04 0.45
C ALA A 248 8.34 -14.57 -0.80
N PHE A 249 9.25 -15.38 -1.35
CA PHE A 249 9.98 -15.06 -2.57
C PHE A 249 9.04 -14.77 -3.76
N LEU A 250 8.03 -15.61 -3.99
CA LEU A 250 7.05 -15.37 -5.06
C LEU A 250 6.21 -14.11 -4.81
N ALA A 251 5.81 -13.85 -3.57
CA ALA A 251 5.10 -12.63 -3.19
C ALA A 251 5.97 -11.36 -3.36
N MET A 252 7.30 -11.47 -3.29
CA MET A 252 8.22 -10.34 -3.50
C MET A 252 8.35 -9.93 -4.97
N ILE A 253 8.06 -10.80 -5.94
CA ILE A 253 8.18 -10.49 -7.38
C ILE A 253 7.40 -9.22 -7.78
N PRO A 254 6.09 -9.10 -7.51
CA PRO A 254 5.34 -7.88 -7.85
C PRO A 254 5.86 -6.65 -7.10
N LEU A 255 6.32 -6.79 -5.84
CA LEU A 255 6.88 -5.67 -5.06
C LEU A 255 8.21 -5.17 -5.63
N SER A 256 9.06 -6.08 -6.11
CA SER A 256 10.31 -5.74 -6.80
C SER A 256 10.03 -4.98 -8.10
N TYR A 257 9.02 -5.38 -8.88
CA TYR A 257 8.66 -4.67 -10.10
C TYR A 257 8.04 -3.29 -9.81
N ALA A 258 7.22 -3.16 -8.77
CA ALA A 258 6.71 -1.86 -8.32
C ALA A 258 7.84 -0.92 -7.88
N SER A 259 8.86 -1.46 -7.19
CA SER A 259 10.06 -0.72 -6.78
C SER A 259 10.87 -0.25 -7.99
N TYR A 260 11.07 -1.09 -9.00
CA TYR A 260 11.72 -0.71 -10.26
C TYR A 260 10.99 0.46 -10.95
N ILE A 261 9.66 0.43 -10.99
CA ILE A 261 8.87 1.56 -11.53
C ILE A 261 9.13 2.83 -10.72
N GLY A 262 9.16 2.74 -9.38
CA GLY A 262 9.52 3.88 -8.53
C GLY A 262 10.90 4.45 -8.85
N ILE A 263 11.91 3.59 -8.95
CA ILE A 263 13.30 3.97 -9.28
C ILE A 263 13.37 4.64 -10.65
N SER A 264 12.67 4.10 -11.65
CA SER A 264 12.66 4.71 -13.00
C SER A 264 12.17 6.16 -13.02
N ARG A 265 11.29 6.54 -12.09
CA ARG A 265 10.81 7.92 -11.97
C ARG A 265 11.86 8.87 -11.41
N ILE A 266 12.75 8.36 -10.55
CA ILE A 266 13.88 9.10 -10.00
C ILE A 266 14.96 9.24 -11.08
N GLU A 267 15.28 8.15 -11.79
CA GLU A 267 16.27 8.16 -12.87
C GLU A 267 15.91 9.14 -13.99
N GLN A 268 14.62 9.28 -14.31
CA GLN A 268 14.13 10.24 -15.30
C GLN A 268 13.97 11.67 -14.77
N MET A 269 14.30 11.93 -13.50
CA MET A 269 14.20 13.26 -12.88
C MET A 269 12.80 13.89 -12.96
N VAL A 270 11.75 13.06 -13.00
CA VAL A 270 10.35 13.52 -13.01
C VAL A 270 9.73 13.57 -11.62
N HIS A 271 10.35 12.88 -10.66
CA HIS A 271 9.93 12.84 -9.26
C HIS A 271 11.12 12.91 -8.32
N HIS A 272 10.94 13.59 -7.18
CA HIS A 272 11.88 13.51 -6.08
C HIS A 272 11.77 12.13 -5.42
N PRO A 273 12.85 11.58 -4.81
CA PRO A 273 12.79 10.32 -4.06
C PRO A 273 11.68 10.31 -3.01
N THR A 274 11.45 11.44 -2.33
CA THR A 274 10.37 11.61 -1.35
C THR A 274 8.98 11.41 -1.94
N ASP A 275 8.77 11.78 -3.21
CA ASP A 275 7.47 11.65 -3.87
C ASP A 275 7.17 10.19 -4.20
N VAL A 276 8.22 9.43 -4.57
CA VAL A 276 8.16 7.99 -4.82
C VAL A 276 7.92 7.22 -3.53
N ILE A 277 8.64 7.56 -2.45
CA ILE A 277 8.46 6.94 -1.13
C ILE A 277 7.03 7.19 -0.62
N ALA A 278 6.55 8.44 -0.66
CA ALA A 278 5.19 8.76 -0.24
C ALA A 278 4.13 8.03 -1.09
N GLY A 279 4.34 7.95 -2.41
CA GLY A 279 3.48 7.16 -3.29
C GLY A 279 3.45 5.69 -2.88
N ALA A 280 4.62 5.06 -2.71
CA ALA A 280 4.74 3.65 -2.31
C ALA A 280 4.02 3.37 -0.99
N VAL A 281 4.16 4.26 -0.01
CA VAL A 281 3.51 4.15 1.29
C VAL A 281 1.99 4.26 1.20
N ILE A 282 1.47 5.24 0.45
CA ILE A 282 0.02 5.38 0.21
C ILE A 282 -0.53 4.11 -0.45
N GLY A 283 0.17 3.61 -1.47
CA GLY A 283 -0.25 2.41 -2.18
C GLY A 283 -0.23 1.16 -1.31
N ALA A 284 0.83 0.97 -0.53
CA ALA A 284 0.94 -0.12 0.43
C ALA A 284 -0.22 -0.12 1.42
N PHE A 285 -0.49 1.03 2.05
CA PHE A 285 -1.55 1.17 3.04
C PHE A 285 -2.92 0.84 2.45
N ILE A 286 -3.29 1.44 1.31
CA ILE A 286 -4.62 1.25 0.70
C ILE A 286 -4.78 -0.18 0.20
N GLY A 287 -3.79 -0.73 -0.51
CA GLY A 287 -3.85 -2.09 -1.05
C GLY A 287 -4.01 -3.13 0.06
N LEU A 288 -3.21 -2.99 1.12
CA LEU A 288 -3.31 -3.85 2.29
C LEU A 288 -4.66 -3.71 3.00
N PHE A 289 -5.11 -2.48 3.27
CA PHE A 289 -6.40 -2.18 3.92
C PHE A 289 -7.57 -2.88 3.22
N PHE A 290 -7.72 -2.68 1.90
CA PHE A 290 -8.80 -3.30 1.15
C PHE A 290 -8.68 -4.83 1.11
N PHE A 291 -7.46 -5.36 1.03
CA PHE A 291 -7.27 -6.80 1.09
C PHE A 291 -7.78 -7.41 2.40
N TYR A 292 -7.61 -6.76 3.54
CA TYR A 292 -8.15 -7.29 4.80
C TYR A 292 -9.66 -7.15 4.90
N PHE A 293 -10.19 -5.93 4.77
CA PHE A 293 -11.61 -5.66 5.01
C PHE A 293 -12.54 -6.26 3.95
N VAL A 294 -12.09 -6.35 2.70
CA VAL A 294 -12.93 -6.88 1.60
C VAL A 294 -12.64 -8.35 1.34
N PHE A 295 -11.38 -8.79 1.39
CA PHE A 295 -11.04 -10.16 0.99
C PHE A 295 -10.90 -11.15 2.15
N LEU A 296 -10.43 -10.72 3.33
CA LEU A 296 -10.25 -11.60 4.48
C LEU A 296 -11.46 -11.61 5.42
N GLU A 297 -12.00 -10.45 5.78
CA GLU A 297 -13.10 -10.37 6.75
C GLU A 297 -14.36 -11.10 6.27
N ASP A 298 -14.70 -10.99 4.99
CA ASP A 298 -15.83 -11.74 4.40
C ASP A 298 -15.62 -13.27 4.47
N LYS A 299 -14.37 -13.74 4.32
CA LYS A 299 -14.04 -15.16 4.50
C LYS A 299 -14.09 -15.59 5.97
N GLU A 300 -13.62 -14.73 6.88
CA GLU A 300 -13.59 -15.01 8.32
C GLU A 300 -14.99 -15.05 8.93
N ILE A 301 -15.90 -14.16 8.53
CA ILE A 301 -17.30 -14.20 8.99
C ILE A 301 -17.92 -15.55 8.62
N ARG A 302 -17.63 -16.06 7.42
CA ARG A 302 -18.16 -17.34 6.96
C ARG A 302 -17.64 -18.52 7.78
N VAL A 303 -16.34 -18.57 8.07
CA VAL A 303 -15.71 -19.64 8.88
C VAL A 303 -16.08 -19.53 10.37
N ARG A 304 -16.09 -18.32 10.93
CA ARG A 304 -16.42 -18.06 12.34
C ARG A 304 -17.86 -18.45 12.68
N ASN A 305 -18.78 -18.24 11.75
CA ASN A 305 -20.18 -18.64 11.91
C ASN A 305 -20.37 -20.17 11.84
N GLU A 306 -19.37 -20.91 11.38
CA GLU A 306 -19.46 -22.35 11.16
C GLU A 306 -18.81 -23.18 12.29
N VAL A 307 -17.75 -22.72 12.99
CA VAL A 307 -16.91 -23.66 13.78
C VAL A 307 -16.41 -23.21 15.18
N VAL A 308 -16.37 -21.92 15.54
CA VAL A 308 -15.45 -21.49 16.64
C VAL A 308 -16.09 -21.41 18.04
N SER A 309 -15.52 -22.13 19.02
CA SER A 309 -15.91 -22.11 20.45
C SER A 309 -15.34 -20.91 21.25
N GLU A 310 -15.89 -20.58 22.42
CA GLU A 310 -15.44 -19.41 23.22
C GLU A 310 -14.00 -19.52 23.74
N ALA A 311 -13.51 -20.73 24.07
CA ALA A 311 -12.13 -20.95 24.54
C ALA A 311 -11.08 -20.70 23.43
N GLU A 312 -11.52 -20.73 22.18
CA GLU A 312 -10.67 -20.49 21.00
C GLU A 312 -10.56 -19.00 20.66
N ARG A 313 -11.59 -18.21 20.98
CA ARG A 313 -11.50 -16.73 20.94
C ARG A 313 -10.42 -16.19 21.88
N GLU A 314 -10.25 -16.81 23.05
CA GLU A 314 -9.29 -16.37 24.06
C GLU A 314 -7.83 -16.63 23.62
N ARG A 315 -7.57 -17.77 22.95
CA ARG A 315 -6.25 -18.08 22.36
C ARG A 315 -5.88 -17.17 21.18
N ILE A 316 -6.85 -16.81 20.35
CA ILE A 316 -6.65 -15.85 19.25
C ILE A 316 -6.26 -14.47 19.79
N MET A 317 -6.93 -13.99 20.85
CA MET A 317 -6.60 -12.71 21.49
C MET A 317 -5.19 -12.71 22.11
N ASN A 318 -4.80 -13.79 22.79
CA ASN A 318 -3.47 -13.86 23.43
C ASN A 318 -2.30 -13.92 22.42
N THR A 319 -2.56 -14.39 21.19
CA THR A 319 -1.56 -14.40 20.10
C THR A 319 -1.52 -13.07 19.33
N GLN A 320 -2.57 -12.24 19.42
CA GLN A 320 -2.54 -10.86 18.91
C GLN A 320 -1.59 -9.96 19.72
N ASP A 321 -1.50 -10.16 21.04
CA ASP A 321 -0.59 -9.38 21.91
C ASP A 321 0.90 -9.64 21.62
N THR A 322 1.28 -10.90 21.36
CA THR A 322 2.65 -11.23 20.95
C THR A 322 2.99 -10.68 19.56
N THR A 323 2.04 -10.71 18.63
CA THR A 323 2.19 -10.16 17.29
C THR A 323 2.36 -8.63 17.30
N LEU A 324 1.60 -7.94 18.15
CA LEU A 324 1.72 -6.49 18.36
C LEU A 324 3.09 -6.11 18.95
N THR A 325 3.60 -6.93 19.87
CA THR A 325 4.93 -6.73 20.48
C THR A 325 6.05 -6.88 19.44
N TYR A 326 5.99 -7.89 18.57
CA TYR A 326 6.94 -8.04 17.46
C TYR A 326 6.85 -6.89 16.46
N ALA A 327 5.64 -6.42 16.16
CA ALA A 327 5.42 -5.27 15.27
C ALA A 327 6.07 -3.99 15.81
N GLN A 328 5.93 -3.74 17.11
CA GLN A 328 6.53 -2.58 17.79
C GLN A 328 8.07 -2.64 17.78
N LEU A 329 8.65 -3.83 17.92
CA LEU A 329 10.10 -4.05 17.86
C LEU A 329 10.65 -3.82 16.44
N VAL A 330 10.02 -4.40 15.42
CA VAL A 330 10.40 -4.21 14.01
C VAL A 330 10.23 -2.75 13.62
N ASN A 331 9.13 -2.10 14.03
CA ASN A 331 8.90 -0.69 13.76
C ASN A 331 9.98 0.17 14.41
N SER A 332 10.31 -0.06 15.68
CA SER A 332 11.38 0.66 16.35
C SER A 332 12.71 0.49 15.65
N PHE A 333 13.05 -0.74 15.22
CA PHE A 333 14.29 -1.00 14.49
C PHE A 333 14.35 -0.29 13.14
N VAL A 334 13.32 -0.43 12.30
CA VAL A 334 13.26 0.17 10.95
C VAL A 334 13.27 1.69 11.04
N THR A 335 12.49 2.26 11.96
CA THR A 335 12.44 3.72 12.18
C THR A 335 13.80 4.25 12.61
N HIS A 336 14.51 3.54 13.49
CA HIS A 336 15.84 3.93 13.96
C HIS A 336 16.91 3.77 12.87
N PHE A 337 16.83 2.71 12.08
CA PHE A 337 17.72 2.48 10.94
C PHE A 337 17.57 3.56 9.87
N LEU A 338 16.33 3.93 9.52
CA LEU A 338 16.05 4.99 8.55
C LEU A 338 16.52 6.35 9.05
N LYS A 339 16.34 6.66 10.34
CA LYS A 339 16.90 7.86 10.96
C LYS A 339 18.40 7.99 10.76
N ILE A 340 19.13 6.92 11.03
CA ILE A 340 20.59 6.91 10.89
C ILE A 340 21.01 6.97 9.42
N SER A 341 20.28 6.28 8.53
CA SER A 341 20.68 6.12 7.13
C SER A 341 20.34 7.33 6.25
N VAL A 342 19.19 7.98 6.49
CA VAL A 342 18.76 9.14 5.69
C VAL A 342 19.47 10.41 6.14
N GLY A 343 19.67 10.58 7.46
CA GLY A 343 20.46 11.69 7.99
C GLY A 343 19.87 13.08 7.75
N GLU A 344 18.55 13.17 7.54
CA GLU A 344 17.86 14.43 7.21
C GLU A 344 17.95 15.43 8.38
N LEU A 345 18.29 16.68 8.05
CA LEU A 345 18.46 17.75 9.01
C LEU A 345 17.10 18.24 9.52
N ARG A 346 17.00 18.50 10.83
CA ARG A 346 15.81 19.11 11.42
C ARG A 346 15.70 20.60 11.05
N PRO A 347 14.49 21.18 11.05
CA PRO A 347 14.30 22.63 10.86
C PRO A 347 15.11 23.50 11.84
N ASP A 348 15.38 23.00 13.05
CA ASP A 348 16.15 23.67 14.11
C ASP A 348 17.65 23.29 14.11
N PHE A 349 18.15 22.62 13.07
CA PHE A 349 19.53 22.10 13.03
C PHE A 349 20.59 23.21 13.19
N LEU A 350 20.37 24.39 12.63
CA LEU A 350 21.33 25.51 12.72
C LEU A 350 21.47 26.02 14.16
N ASP A 351 20.37 26.08 14.92
CA ASP A 351 20.38 26.47 16.34
C ASP A 351 21.13 25.47 17.22
N ARG A 352 21.11 24.19 16.82
CA ARG A 352 21.85 23.09 17.47
C ARG A 352 23.33 23.08 17.07
N CYS A 353 23.63 23.30 15.79
CA CYS A 353 24.99 23.27 15.24
C CYS A 353 25.84 24.43 15.73
N LYS A 354 25.27 25.64 15.87
CA LYS A 354 26.01 26.87 16.22
C LYS A 354 27.32 26.99 15.40
N PRO A 355 27.22 27.24 14.09
CA PRO A 355 28.40 27.36 13.25
C PRO A 355 29.30 28.51 13.69
N GLU A 356 30.61 28.39 13.50
CA GLU A 356 31.57 29.48 13.77
C GLU A 356 31.13 30.76 13.02
N GLY A 357 30.91 31.86 13.76
CA GLY A 357 30.47 33.15 13.21
C GLY A 357 28.97 33.48 13.33
N TRP A 358 28.13 32.56 13.84
CA TRP A 358 26.66 32.71 13.96
C TRP A 358 26.16 33.98 14.68
N LYS A 359 26.97 34.61 15.53
CA LYS A 359 26.62 35.83 16.29
C LYS A 359 27.13 37.13 15.67
N THR A 360 27.74 37.11 14.48
CA THR A 360 28.25 38.33 13.85
C THR A 360 27.16 39.05 13.04
N PRO A 361 27.11 40.40 13.02
CA PRO A 361 26.04 41.15 12.33
C PRO A 361 26.04 40.99 10.80
N ASN A 362 27.11 40.44 10.21
CA ASN A 362 27.25 40.22 8.77
C ASN A 362 26.92 38.77 8.39
N ALA A 363 25.74 38.31 8.81
CA ALA A 363 25.27 36.93 8.67
C ALA A 363 24.82 36.55 7.23
N THR A 364 25.28 37.24 6.20
CA THR A 364 24.94 36.94 4.79
C THR A 364 25.82 35.86 4.15
N LEU A 365 26.90 35.43 4.83
CA LEU A 365 27.86 34.46 4.29
C LEU A 365 27.65 33.00 4.73
N VAL A 366 26.79 32.74 5.73
CA VAL A 366 26.60 31.38 6.28
C VAL A 366 25.62 30.54 5.44
N SER A 367 24.78 31.17 4.61
CA SER A 367 23.78 30.48 3.79
C SER A 367 24.32 29.82 2.51
N TYR A 368 25.62 29.98 2.20
CA TYR A 368 26.21 29.52 0.94
C TYR A 368 27.16 28.32 1.06
N PHE A 369 27.41 27.81 2.28
CA PHE A 369 28.27 26.63 2.43
C PHE A 369 27.47 25.33 2.23
N PRO A 370 27.90 24.42 1.32
CA PRO A 370 27.35 23.09 1.28
C PRO A 370 27.55 22.40 2.64
N THR A 371 26.47 21.80 3.14
CA THR A 371 26.35 21.18 4.48
C THR A 371 27.43 20.17 4.92
N PRO A 372 28.27 19.55 4.05
CA PRO A 372 29.36 18.70 4.52
C PRO A 372 30.51 19.43 5.21
N PHE A 373 30.63 20.77 5.09
CA PHE A 373 31.80 21.54 5.55
C PHE A 373 31.51 22.54 6.67
N LEU A 374 30.37 22.42 7.35
CA LEU A 374 29.99 23.33 8.43
C LEU A 374 30.62 22.87 9.76
N ASN A 375 31.62 23.62 10.26
CA ASN A 375 32.20 23.39 11.59
C ASN A 375 31.21 23.81 12.68
N CYS A 376 30.54 22.83 13.28
CA CYS A 376 29.61 23.04 14.39
C CYS A 376 30.36 23.15 15.72
N THR A 377 30.01 24.14 16.55
CA THR A 377 30.58 24.33 17.90
C THR A 377 29.63 23.88 19.03
N GLY A 378 28.42 23.45 18.68
CA GLY A 378 27.43 22.92 19.63
C GLY A 378 27.83 21.57 20.26
N ASP A 379 27.01 21.09 21.19
CA ASP A 379 27.22 19.78 21.82
C ASP A 379 27.14 18.65 20.78
N PRO A 380 28.15 17.76 20.67
CA PRO A 380 28.17 16.69 19.68
C PRO A 380 26.96 15.76 19.74
N GLY A 381 26.38 15.53 20.93
CA GLY A 381 25.18 14.72 21.12
C GLY A 381 23.95 15.39 20.49
N VAL A 382 23.74 16.67 20.78
CA VAL A 382 22.61 17.47 20.23
C VAL A 382 22.75 17.69 18.73
N ILE A 383 23.97 17.87 18.21
CA ILE A 383 24.23 18.00 16.77
C ILE A 383 23.88 16.70 16.05
N LYS A 384 24.31 15.56 16.60
CA LYS A 384 23.99 14.24 16.04
C LYS A 384 22.47 14.02 16.03
N GLU A 385 21.77 14.43 17.08
CA GLU A 385 20.31 14.36 17.15
C GLU A 385 19.61 15.23 16.10
N GLY A 386 20.16 16.41 15.80
CA GLY A 386 19.66 17.33 14.78
C GLY A 386 19.75 16.80 13.34
N ARG A 387 20.49 15.70 13.11
CA ARG A 387 20.59 15.00 11.81
C ARG A 387 19.65 13.80 11.68
N LEU A 388 18.74 13.59 12.65
CA LEU A 388 17.83 12.45 12.69
C LEU A 388 16.37 12.92 12.58
N SER A 389 16.06 13.73 11.55
CA SER A 389 14.70 14.25 11.35
C SER A 389 13.73 13.21 10.80
N PHE A 390 14.17 12.40 9.82
CA PHE A 390 13.32 11.47 9.09
C PHE A 390 13.58 9.99 9.45
N PRO A 391 12.54 9.15 9.63
CA PRO A 391 11.14 9.51 9.86
C PRO A 391 10.90 9.89 11.34
N SER A 392 9.88 10.69 11.66
CA SER A 392 9.62 11.06 13.06
C SER A 392 9.19 9.85 13.88
N GLY A 393 9.74 9.72 15.11
CA GLY A 393 9.31 8.67 16.04
C GLY A 393 8.07 9.04 16.86
N HIS A 394 7.65 10.31 16.82
CA HIS A 394 6.54 10.84 17.62
C HIS A 394 5.58 11.63 16.72
N ALA A 395 4.27 11.42 16.89
CA ALA A 395 3.23 12.15 16.17
C ALA A 395 3.05 13.62 16.64
N ARG A 396 3.99 14.14 17.45
CA ARG A 396 3.87 15.46 18.07
C ARG A 396 4.36 16.54 17.11
N ILE A 397 3.41 17.18 16.41
CA ILE A 397 3.64 18.32 15.50
C ILE A 397 3.99 19.61 16.27
N GLN A 398 3.71 19.64 17.58
CA GLN A 398 3.84 20.83 18.40
C GLN A 398 5.30 21.05 18.79
N GLN A 399 6.00 21.90 18.02
CA GLN A 399 7.28 22.64 18.27
C GLN A 399 8.19 22.82 17.02
N ASN A 400 7.73 22.57 15.78
CA ASN A 400 8.55 22.70 14.54
C ASN A 400 9.86 21.87 14.54
N ILE A 401 9.95 20.82 15.35
CA ILE A 401 11.16 19.99 15.52
C ILE A 401 11.38 19.06 14.31
N HIS A 402 10.31 18.66 13.63
CA HIS A 402 10.34 17.76 12.48
C HIS A 402 9.62 18.41 11.32
N HIS A 403 10.01 18.09 10.08
CA HIS A 403 9.19 18.49 8.94
C HIS A 403 7.84 17.75 9.03
N PRO A 404 6.72 18.39 8.67
CA PRO A 404 5.40 17.74 8.68
C PRO A 404 5.39 16.41 7.92
N ILE A 405 6.20 16.32 6.86
CA ILE A 405 6.37 15.11 6.06
C ILE A 405 7.05 13.96 6.84
N ASP A 406 8.03 14.26 7.71
CA ASP A 406 8.71 13.27 8.53
C ASP A 406 7.78 12.65 9.56
N VAL A 407 6.87 13.47 10.12
CA VAL A 407 5.82 13.03 11.06
C VAL A 407 4.85 12.09 10.37
N VAL A 408 4.40 12.45 9.17
CA VAL A 408 3.50 11.62 8.37
C VAL A 408 4.19 10.32 7.95
N SER A 409 5.44 10.36 7.49
CA SER A 409 6.21 9.17 7.12
C SER A 409 6.46 8.23 8.29
N GLY A 410 6.75 8.75 9.49
CA GLY A 410 6.93 7.92 10.69
C GLY A 410 5.66 7.23 11.17
N VAL A 411 4.53 7.94 11.18
CA VAL A 411 3.22 7.35 11.48
C VAL A 411 2.89 6.24 10.47
N LEU A 412 3.16 6.48 9.18
CA LEU A 412 2.84 5.53 8.13
C LEU A 412 3.75 4.29 8.13
N ILE A 413 5.05 4.43 8.40
CA ILE A 413 5.95 3.28 8.58
C ILE A 413 5.47 2.43 9.76
N GLY A 414 5.06 3.06 10.86
CA GLY A 414 4.48 2.37 12.01
C GLY A 414 3.19 1.63 11.70
N VAL A 415 2.29 2.23 10.92
CA VAL A 415 1.05 1.59 10.48
C VAL A 415 1.34 0.42 9.53
N VAL A 416 2.23 0.59 8.54
CA VAL A 416 2.57 -0.47 7.58
C VAL A 416 3.25 -1.66 8.27
N ILE A 417 4.20 -1.41 9.18
CA ILE A 417 4.87 -2.48 9.93
C ILE A 417 3.89 -3.14 10.92
N GLY A 418 3.09 -2.33 11.64
CA GLY A 418 2.01 -2.80 12.48
C GLY A 418 1.07 -3.76 11.75
N TYR A 419 0.68 -3.38 10.55
CA TYR A 419 -0.22 -4.14 9.71
C TYR A 419 0.42 -5.41 9.12
N ILE A 420 1.65 -5.31 8.60
CA ILE A 420 2.39 -6.47 8.07
C ILE A 420 2.60 -7.50 9.17
N SER A 421 3.02 -7.08 10.36
CA SER A 421 3.22 -7.98 11.50
C SER A 421 1.92 -8.61 11.97
N PHE A 422 0.85 -7.83 12.12
CA PHE A 422 -0.50 -8.33 12.42
C PHE A 422 -0.95 -9.40 11.40
N TYR A 423 -0.71 -9.15 10.12
CA TYR A 423 -1.08 -10.03 9.01
C TYR A 423 -0.29 -11.35 8.99
N PHE A 424 1.03 -11.31 9.23
CA PHE A 424 1.86 -12.51 9.30
C PHE A 424 1.56 -13.37 10.54
N GLY A 425 1.25 -12.76 11.68
CA GLY A 425 0.84 -13.49 12.89
C GLY A 425 -0.53 -14.16 12.74
N PHE A 426 -1.49 -13.46 12.13
CA PHE A 426 -2.87 -13.94 12.01
C PHE A 426 -3.06 -15.03 10.95
N ILE A 427 -2.35 -14.96 9.80
CA ILE A 427 -2.41 -15.99 8.75
C ILE A 427 -1.78 -17.31 9.20
N HIS A 428 -0.74 -17.25 10.03
CA HIS A 428 -0.08 -18.45 10.54
C HIS A 428 -1.01 -19.29 11.45
N LEU A 429 -1.97 -18.65 12.13
CA LEU A 429 -2.96 -19.30 12.99
C LEU A 429 -4.13 -19.87 12.17
N SER A 430 -4.72 -19.04 11.31
CA SER A 430 -5.98 -19.36 10.62
C SER A 430 -5.89 -20.47 9.55
N VAL A 431 -4.69 -20.88 9.12
CA VAL A 431 -4.51 -21.94 8.11
C VAL A 431 -3.94 -23.24 8.70
N CYS A 432 -3.28 -23.22 9.86
CA CYS A 432 -2.80 -24.45 10.50
C CYS A 432 -3.84 -25.13 11.41
N GLU A 433 -4.74 -24.38 12.06
CA GLU A 433 -5.69 -24.96 13.03
C GLU A 433 -6.92 -25.65 12.39
N ILE A 434 -7.30 -25.27 11.15
CA ILE A 434 -8.38 -25.96 10.40
C ILE A 434 -8.04 -27.44 10.19
N LYS A 435 -6.75 -27.76 9.97
CA LYS A 435 -6.30 -29.14 9.75
C LYS A 435 -6.28 -29.97 11.04
N SER A 436 -5.95 -29.36 12.19
CA SER A 436 -5.97 -30.10 13.46
C SER A 436 -7.36 -30.43 13.96
N HIS A 437 -8.38 -29.63 13.60
CA HIS A 437 -9.76 -29.88 13.99
C HIS A 437 -10.39 -31.01 13.15
N GLU A 438 -10.07 -31.08 11.87
CA GLU A 438 -10.47 -32.17 10.95
C GLU A 438 -9.82 -33.51 11.35
N ASP A 439 -8.57 -33.49 11.84
CA ASP A 439 -7.90 -34.67 12.39
C ASP A 439 -8.49 -35.12 13.74
N LEU A 440 -9.05 -34.21 14.55
CA LEU A 440 -9.69 -34.51 15.84
C LEU A 440 -11.12 -35.06 15.70
N GLU A 441 -11.91 -34.55 14.74
CA GLU A 441 -13.24 -35.10 14.44
C GLU A 441 -13.14 -36.52 13.85
N ASN A 442 -12.17 -36.78 12.97
CA ASN A 442 -11.94 -38.12 12.44
C ASN A 442 -11.49 -39.14 13.51
N GLN A 443 -10.81 -38.72 14.58
CA GLN A 443 -10.46 -39.60 15.70
C GLN A 443 -11.64 -39.88 16.66
N GLN A 444 -12.66 -39.02 16.69
CA GLN A 444 -13.85 -39.23 17.50
C GLN A 444 -14.90 -40.13 16.82
N GLU A 445 -14.89 -40.24 15.50
CA GLU A 445 -15.74 -41.20 14.78
C GLU A 445 -15.17 -42.65 14.75
N GLU A 446 -13.90 -42.84 15.10
CA GLU A 446 -13.23 -44.16 15.17
C GLU A 446 -13.17 -44.78 16.59
N CYS A 447 -13.77 -44.17 17.63
CA CYS A 447 -13.83 -44.71 19.01
C CYS A 447 -15.21 -45.19 19.44
#